data_AF-H1KL17-F1
#
_entry.id   AF-H1KL17-F1
#
_cell.length_a   1.000
_cell.length_b   1.000
_cell.length_c   1.000
_cell.angle_alpha   90.00
_cell.angle_beta   90.00
_cell.angle_gamma   90.00
#
_symmetry.space_group_name_H-M   'P 1'
#
loop_
_entity.id
_entity.type
_entity.pdbx_description
1 polymer ?
#
loop_
_entity_poly.entity_id
_entity_poly.type
_entity_poly.pdbx_seq_one_letter_code
_entity_poly.pdbx_strand_id
1 'polypeptide(L)'
;AAAATGQSAPAGGTVHAVRGATALKAEPQSVGSIEALPFAKPEPKAERTVADRRAEAKMKGYVGEACPECANFTLIRNGTCLKCDTCGSTTGCS
;
A
#
# COMPACT_ATOMS: atom_id res chain seq x y z
N ALA A 1 55.44 -13.64 -13.43
CA ALA A 1 54.42 -13.94 -12.39
C ALA A 1 53.12 -14.27 -13.10
N ALA A 2 52.33 -15.29 -12.80
CA ALA A 2 52.23 -16.11 -11.60
C ALA A 2 51.87 -17.57 -11.97
N ALA A 3 52.29 -18.50 -11.12
CA ALA A 3 51.96 -19.91 -11.20
C ALA A 3 50.47 -20.15 -10.95
N ALA A 4 49.82 -20.99 -11.76
CA ALA A 4 48.49 -21.51 -11.48
C ALA A 4 48.63 -22.84 -10.71
N THR A 5 48.43 -22.78 -9.40
CA THR A 5 48.34 -23.94 -8.51
C THR A 5 46.89 -24.34 -8.25
N GLY A 6 46.59 -25.63 -8.35
CA GLY A 6 45.42 -26.32 -7.77
C GLY A 6 44.24 -26.50 -8.74
N GLN A 7 43.48 -27.60 -8.72
CA GLN A 7 43.29 -28.63 -7.69
C GLN A 7 43.23 -30.06 -8.26
N SER A 8 43.79 -31.00 -7.49
CA SER A 8 43.62 -32.45 -7.66
C SER A 8 42.15 -32.87 -7.58
N ALA A 9 41.75 -33.74 -8.50
CA ALA A 9 40.47 -34.44 -8.48
C ALA A 9 40.48 -35.56 -7.42
N PRO A 10 39.40 -35.74 -6.62
CA PRO A 10 39.16 -37.02 -5.99
C PRO A 10 38.57 -37.99 -7.02
N ALA A 11 39.07 -39.22 -6.95
CA ALA A 11 38.68 -40.32 -7.83
C ALA A 11 37.19 -40.68 -7.73
N GLY A 12 36.60 -41.07 -8.86
CA GLY A 12 35.36 -41.84 -8.90
C GLY A 12 34.10 -41.04 -9.25
N GLY A 13 33.90 -40.76 -10.54
CA GLY A 13 32.60 -40.32 -11.05
C GLY A 13 32.70 -39.87 -12.51
N THR A 14 32.09 -40.62 -13.42
CA THR A 14 31.93 -40.20 -14.82
C THR A 14 30.90 -39.07 -14.88
N VAL A 15 31.36 -37.83 -15.03
CA VAL A 15 30.48 -36.68 -15.26
C VAL A 15 30.09 -36.66 -16.74
N HIS A 16 28.85 -37.02 -17.07
CA HIS A 16 28.32 -36.81 -18.41
C HIS A 16 28.10 -35.31 -18.63
N ALA A 17 28.92 -34.70 -19.48
CA ALA A 17 28.75 -33.30 -19.87
C ALA A 17 27.48 -33.15 -20.72
N VAL A 18 26.38 -32.70 -20.09
CA VAL A 18 25.22 -32.21 -20.86
C VAL A 18 25.51 -30.79 -21.31
N ARG A 19 25.95 -30.68 -22.56
CA ARG A 19 26.26 -29.43 -23.25
C ARG A 19 25.00 -28.92 -23.94
N GLY A 20 24.55 -27.71 -23.61
CA GLY A 20 23.69 -26.94 -24.51
C GLY A 20 22.54 -26.17 -23.86
N ALA A 21 22.84 -25.02 -23.27
CA ALA A 21 21.86 -23.99 -22.96
C ALA A 21 21.33 -23.35 -24.25
N THR A 22 20.20 -23.83 -24.77
CA THR A 22 19.49 -23.20 -25.90
C THR A 22 18.05 -22.85 -25.52
N ALA A 23 17.85 -22.23 -24.36
CA ALA A 23 16.52 -21.84 -23.88
C ALA A 23 16.17 -20.36 -24.06
N LEU A 24 17.09 -19.49 -24.48
CA LEU A 24 16.81 -18.06 -24.60
C LEU A 24 16.87 -17.60 -26.06
N LYS A 25 15.74 -17.74 -26.75
CA LYS A 25 15.43 -16.95 -27.94
C LYS A 25 15.03 -15.56 -27.43
N ALA A 26 15.98 -14.63 -27.39
CA ALA A 26 15.71 -13.23 -27.04
C ALA A 26 15.08 -12.50 -28.24
N GLU A 27 13.84 -12.87 -28.58
CA GLU A 27 12.97 -12.03 -29.40
C GLU A 27 12.09 -11.23 -28.44
N PRO A 28 12.13 -9.88 -28.46
CA PRO A 28 11.17 -9.08 -27.72
C PRO A 28 9.84 -9.14 -28.47
N GLN A 29 9.06 -10.18 -28.20
CA GLN A 29 7.66 -10.22 -28.59
C GLN A 29 6.97 -9.17 -27.71
N SER A 30 6.54 -8.06 -28.32
CA SER A 30 5.83 -7.00 -27.62
C SER A 30 4.53 -7.57 -27.06
N VAL A 31 4.61 -8.07 -25.84
CA VAL A 31 3.44 -8.47 -25.05
C VAL A 31 2.54 -7.26 -24.98
N GLY A 32 1.30 -7.44 -25.46
CA GLY A 32 0.34 -6.37 -25.64
C GLY A 32 0.13 -5.53 -24.38
N SER A 33 -0.28 -4.28 -24.61
CA SER A 33 -0.58 -3.25 -23.63
C SER A 33 -1.06 -3.82 -22.29
N ILE A 34 -0.17 -3.73 -21.31
CA ILE A 34 -0.37 -4.19 -19.93
C ILE A 34 -1.32 -3.22 -19.19
N GLU A 35 -1.68 -2.10 -19.81
CA GLU A 35 -2.65 -1.12 -19.32
C GLU A 35 -4.10 -1.65 -19.22
N ALA A 36 -4.44 -2.75 -19.90
CA ALA A 36 -5.78 -3.33 -19.83
C ALA A 36 -5.98 -4.33 -18.67
N LEU A 37 -4.95 -4.58 -17.85
CA LEU A 37 -5.09 -5.48 -16.71
C LEU A 37 -5.82 -4.79 -15.54
N PRO A 38 -6.69 -5.49 -14.79
CA PRO A 38 -7.45 -4.93 -13.67
C PRO A 38 -6.58 -4.50 -12.48
N PHE A 39 -5.27 -4.69 -12.57
CA PHE A 39 -4.26 -4.26 -11.60
C PHE A 39 -3.61 -2.92 -11.98
N ALA A 40 -4.15 -2.21 -12.99
CA ALA A 40 -3.72 -0.87 -13.34
C ALA A 40 -3.76 0.06 -12.12
N LYS A 41 -2.78 1.00 -12.06
CA LYS A 41 -2.64 1.98 -10.98
C LYS A 41 -4.00 2.62 -10.70
N PRO A 42 -4.51 2.60 -9.44
CA PRO A 42 -5.77 3.26 -9.14
C PRO A 42 -5.61 4.73 -9.52
N GLU A 43 -6.47 5.21 -10.42
CA GLU A 43 -6.61 6.64 -10.68
C GLU A 43 -6.78 7.36 -9.34
N PRO A 44 -6.22 8.57 -9.17
CA PRO A 44 -6.35 9.31 -7.92
C PRO A 44 -7.82 9.66 -7.72
N LYS A 45 -8.56 8.77 -7.04
CA LYS A 45 -9.88 9.07 -6.52
C LYS A 45 -9.73 10.31 -5.68
N ALA A 46 -10.47 11.37 -6.05
CA ALA A 46 -10.46 12.65 -5.36
C ALA A 46 -10.30 12.43 -3.85
N GLU A 47 -9.16 12.87 -3.33
CA GLU A 47 -8.79 12.63 -1.94
C GLU A 47 -9.94 13.14 -1.07
N ARG A 48 -10.49 12.28 -0.19
CA ARG A 48 -11.70 12.63 0.58
C ARG A 48 -11.46 13.93 1.31
N THR A 49 -12.11 14.96 0.80
CA THR A 49 -11.87 16.31 1.24
C THR A 49 -12.37 16.44 2.67
N VAL A 50 -11.87 17.44 3.37
CA VAL A 50 -12.39 17.78 4.71
C VAL A 50 -13.91 18.03 4.64
N ALA A 51 -14.40 18.59 3.53
CA ALA A 51 -15.82 18.78 3.28
C ALA A 51 -16.59 17.46 3.20
N ASP A 52 -16.05 16.44 2.53
CA ASP A 52 -16.68 15.11 2.43
C ASP A 52 -16.78 14.45 3.80
N ARG A 53 -15.70 14.49 4.60
CA ARG A 53 -15.71 13.94 5.96
C ARG A 53 -16.69 14.67 6.87
N ARG A 54 -16.81 15.99 6.71
CA ARG A 54 -17.80 16.82 7.41
C ARG A 54 -19.22 16.44 7.02
N ALA A 55 -19.47 16.23 5.73
CA ALA A 55 -20.76 15.81 5.22
C ALA A 55 -21.14 14.42 5.75
N GLU A 56 -20.23 13.45 5.68
CA GLU A 56 -20.44 12.10 6.23
C GLU A 56 -20.77 12.12 7.72
N ALA A 57 -20.09 12.96 8.51
CA ALA A 57 -20.36 13.12 9.92
C ALA A 57 -21.78 13.67 10.19
N LYS A 58 -22.18 14.70 9.45
CA LYS A 58 -23.54 15.27 9.53
C LYS A 58 -24.61 14.25 9.15
N MET A 59 -24.35 13.46 8.11
CA MET A 59 -25.25 12.38 7.68
C MET A 59 -25.41 11.30 8.75
N LYS A 60 -24.39 11.08 9.57
CA LYS A 60 -24.41 10.15 10.72
C LYS A 60 -25.06 10.73 11.97
N GLY A 61 -25.52 11.99 11.95
CA GLY A 61 -26.10 12.67 13.11
C GLY A 61 -25.10 13.33 14.05
N TYR A 62 -23.83 13.43 13.65
CA TYR A 62 -22.85 14.26 14.35
C TYR A 62 -22.99 15.73 13.93
N VAL A 63 -22.48 16.63 14.77
CA VAL A 63 -22.54 18.09 14.50
C VAL A 63 -21.73 18.47 13.26
N GLY A 64 -20.74 17.65 12.91
CA GLY A 64 -19.84 17.90 11.79
C GLY A 64 -18.87 19.04 12.07
N GLU A 65 -18.47 19.24 13.32
CA GLU A 65 -17.32 20.08 13.63
C GLU A 65 -16.10 19.21 13.92
N ALA A 66 -14.93 19.72 13.53
CA ALA A 66 -13.67 19.06 13.84
C ALA A 66 -13.39 19.24 15.34
N CYS A 67 -13.23 18.14 16.07
CA CYS A 67 -12.79 18.19 17.45
C CYS A 67 -11.43 18.92 17.54
N PRO A 68 -11.26 19.93 18.41
CA PRO A 68 -10.02 20.71 18.49
C PRO A 68 -8.81 19.88 18.97
N GLU A 69 -9.05 18.77 19.66
CA GLU A 69 -8.00 17.90 20.21
C GLU A 69 -7.48 16.88 19.19
N CYS A 70 -8.38 16.28 18.39
CA CYS A 70 -8.03 15.14 17.54
C CYS A 70 -8.44 15.29 16.06
N ALA A 71 -9.01 16.43 15.67
CA ALA A 71 -9.45 16.75 14.31
C ALA A 71 -10.47 15.75 13.69
N ASN A 72 -11.15 14.96 14.51
CA ASN A 72 -12.23 14.07 14.06
C ASN A 72 -13.58 14.80 14.04
N PHE A 73 -14.44 14.44 13.08
CA PHE A 73 -15.76 15.06 12.88
C PHE A 73 -16.89 14.37 13.66
N THR A 74 -16.56 13.44 14.55
CA THR A 74 -17.47 12.58 15.34
C THR A 74 -17.95 13.26 16.63
N LEU A 75 -18.19 14.57 16.57
CA LEU A 75 -18.66 15.34 17.72
C LEU A 75 -20.18 15.19 17.85
N ILE A 76 -20.65 14.60 18.95
CA ILE A 76 -22.06 14.33 19.27
C ILE A 76 -22.57 15.27 20.36
N ARG A 77 -23.83 15.69 20.27
CA ARG A 77 -24.47 16.54 21.28
C ARG A 77 -25.09 15.67 22.39
N ASN A 78 -24.45 15.66 23.56
CA ASN A 78 -24.96 15.00 24.77
C ASN A 78 -25.49 16.09 25.73
N GLY A 79 -26.72 16.54 25.50
CA GLY A 79 -27.34 17.62 26.28
C GLY A 79 -26.84 19.01 25.84
N THR A 80 -26.31 19.80 26.77
CA THR A 80 -25.61 21.06 26.48
C THR A 80 -24.19 20.83 25.96
N CYS A 81 -23.58 19.71 26.36
CA CYS A 81 -22.22 19.37 26.00
C CYS A 81 -22.11 18.78 24.59
N LEU A 82 -20.99 19.06 23.95
CA LEU A 82 -20.50 18.41 22.75
C LEU A 82 -19.41 17.42 23.16
N LYS A 83 -19.56 16.14 22.81
CA LYS A 83 -18.60 15.08 23.14
C LYS A 83 -17.98 14.55 21.86
N CYS A 84 -16.66 14.38 21.81
CA CYS A 84 -16.01 13.63 20.74
C CYS A 84 -16.02 12.15 21.06
N ASP A 85 -16.60 11.32 20.20
CA ASP A 85 -16.60 9.87 20.41
C ASP A 85 -15.25 9.21 20.12
N THR A 86 -14.34 9.92 19.43
CA THR A 86 -13.01 9.38 19.11
C THR A 86 -12.00 9.57 20.24
N CYS A 87 -11.93 10.75 20.86
CA CYS A 87 -10.98 11.04 21.94
C CYS A 87 -11.63 11.24 23.32
N GLY A 88 -12.95 11.30 23.41
CA GLY A 88 -13.68 11.48 24.67
C GLY A 88 -13.75 12.93 25.17
N SER A 89 -13.10 13.89 24.51
CA SER A 89 -13.11 15.30 24.92
C SER A 89 -14.52 15.88 24.85
N THR A 90 -14.88 16.66 25.88
CA THR A 90 -16.17 17.36 25.95
C THR A 90 -15.95 18.88 25.92
N THR A 91 -16.78 19.59 25.17
CA THR A 91 -16.81 21.05 25.11
C THR A 91 -18.23 21.55 25.41
N GLY A 92 -18.37 22.75 25.96
CA GLY A 92 -19.69 23.37 26.18
C GLY A 92 -20.49 22.83 27.38
N CYS A 93 -19.82 22.28 28.39
CA CYS A 93 -20.46 21.91 29.66
C CYS A 93 -20.43 23.09 30.63
N SER A 94 -21.47 23.93 30.61
CA SER A 94 -21.79 24.91 31.66
C SER A 94 -22.87 24.36 32.59
#